data_AF-E7GEC5-F1
#
_entry.id   AF-E7GEC5-F1
#
_cell.length_a   1.000
_cell.length_b   1.000
_cell.length_c   1.000
_cell.angle_alpha   90.00
_cell.angle_beta   90.00
_cell.angle_gamma   90.00
#
_symmetry.space_group_name_H-M   'P 1'
#
loop_
_entity.id
_entity.type
_entity.pdbx_description
1 polymer ?
#
loop_
_entity_poly.entity_id
_entity_poly.type
_entity_poly.pdbx_seq_one_letter_code
_entity_poly.pdbx_strand_id
1 'polypeptide(L)' 'MKYKLEIQSNGFNIEESRIIKEVKDSLKHKKIILNKINDLEIYYVTDKKIIYYNGLYNDEIVKGEIYII' A
#
# COMPACT_ATOMS: atom_id res chain seq x y z
N MET A 1 6.19 2.36 -13.72
CA MET A 1 5.61 1.50 -12.67
C MET A 1 4.14 1.30 -12.98
N LYS A 2 3.68 0.06 -13.05
CA LYS A 2 2.25 -0.26 -13.07
C LYS A 2 1.85 -0.54 -11.63
N TYR A 3 0.90 0.21 -11.10
CA TYR A 3 0.32 -0.06 -9.78
C TYR A 3 -0.96 -0.85 -10.01
N LYS A 4 -1.10 -2.02 -9.39
CA LYS A 4 -2.36 -2.77 -9.38
C LYS A 4 -3.00 -2.55 -8.02
N LEU A 5 -3.93 -1.60 -7.97
CA LEU A 5 -4.69 -1.31 -6.76
C LEU A 5 -6.03 -2.05 -6.83
N GLU A 6 -6.26 -2.96 -5.90
CA GLU A 6 -7.56 -3.62 -5.73
C GLU A 6 -8.21 -3.10 -4.46
N ILE A 7 -9.15 -2.16 -4.61
CA ILE A 7 -9.93 -1.61 -3.50
C ILE A 7 -11.20 -2.45 -3.34
N GLN A 8 -11.33 -3.21 -2.26
CA GLN A 8 -12.60 -3.82 -1.86
C GLN A 8 -13.39 -2.82 -1.01
N SER A 9 -14.26 -2.04 -1.66
CA SER A 9 -15.01 -0.95 -1.03
C SER A 9 -16.35 -1.44 -0.48
N ASN A 10 -16.50 -1.50 0.86
CA ASN A 10 -17.78 -1.75 1.54
C ASN A 10 -18.47 -0.47 2.07
N GLY A 11 -18.24 0.70 1.43
CA GLY A 11 -19.00 1.93 1.71
C GLY A 11 -18.25 3.05 2.45
N PHE A 12 -16.94 2.92 2.70
CA PHE A 12 -16.09 4.04 3.15
C PHE A 12 -15.32 4.64 1.97
N ASN A 13 -15.60 5.91 1.63
CA ASN A 13 -14.87 6.67 0.61
C ASN A 13 -13.55 7.19 1.19
N ILE A 14 -12.51 6.35 1.23
CA ILE A 14 -11.15 6.85 1.31
C ILE A 14 -10.63 7.07 -0.11
N GLU A 15 -9.99 8.22 -0.33
CA GLU A 15 -9.38 8.50 -1.63
C GLU A 15 -8.18 7.57 -1.86
N GLU A 16 -8.12 6.98 -3.05
CA GLU A 16 -6.98 6.19 -3.53
C GLU A 16 -5.65 6.93 -3.32
N SER A 17 -5.63 8.24 -3.58
CA SER A 17 -4.45 9.10 -3.39
C SER A 17 -3.95 9.08 -1.94
N ARG A 18 -4.85 9.02 -0.96
CA ARG A 18 -4.52 8.93 0.46
C ARG A 18 -3.95 7.56 0.79
N ILE A 19 -4.57 6.47 0.31
CA ILE A 19 -4.05 5.10 0.47
C ILE A 19 -2.61 5.01 -0.05
N ILE A 20 -2.39 5.49 -1.29
CA ILE A 20 -1.07 5.46 -1.93
C ILE A 20 -0.05 6.30 -1.13
N LYS A 21 -0.47 7.44 -0.57
CA LYS A 21 0.41 8.29 0.24
C LYS A 21 0.87 7.55 1.51
N GLU A 22 -0.05 6.95 2.25
CA GLU A 22 0.25 6.18 3.47
C GLU A 22 1.24 5.03 3.18
N VAL A 23 1.01 4.30 2.08
CA VAL A 23 1.90 3.20 1.66
C VAL A 23 3.29 3.73 1.28
N LYS A 24 3.37 4.82 0.52
CA LYS A 24 4.67 5.45 0.16
C LYS A 24 5.44 5.91 1.39
N ASP A 25 4.77 6.51 2.37
CA ASP A 25 5.43 6.99 3.59
C ASP A 25 5.86 5.82 4.48
N SER A 26 5.08 4.73 4.55
CA SER A 26 5.48 3.47 5.19
C SER A 26 6.75 2.88 4.56
N LEU A 27 6.83 2.83 3.23
CA LEU A 27 7.99 2.34 2.49
C LEU A 27 9.23 3.22 2.72
N LYS A 28 9.07 4.55 2.73
CA LYS A 28 10.16 5.48 3.06
C LYS A 28 10.69 5.27 4.48
N HIS A 29 9.81 5.09 5.47
CA HIS A 29 10.22 4.79 6.85
C HIS A 29 11.02 3.49 6.94
N LYS A 30 10.69 2.49 6.11
CA LYS A 30 11.46 1.24 5.97
C LYS A 30 12.75 1.40 5.15
N LYS A 31 13.14 2.62 4.76
CA LYS A 31 14.28 2.94 3.88
C LYS A 31 14.22 2.24 2.52
N ILE A 32 13.01 1.96 2.03
CA ILE A 32 12.79 1.32 0.74
C ILE A 32 12.70 2.41 -0.33
N ILE A 33 13.56 2.29 -1.35
CA ILE A 33 13.59 3.21 -2.48
C ILE A 33 12.43 2.85 -3.40
N LEU A 34 11.42 3.72 -3.48
CA LEU A 34 10.22 3.50 -4.29
C LEU A 34 10.55 3.13 -5.73
N ASN A 35 11.55 3.76 -6.36
CA ASN A 35 11.97 3.51 -7.74
C ASN A 35 12.49 2.08 -8.00
N LYS A 36 12.79 1.30 -6.96
CA LYS A 36 13.27 -0.09 -7.06
C LYS A 36 12.17 -1.14 -6.78
N ILE A 37 10.93 -0.69 -6.58
CA ILE A 37 9.79 -1.59 -6.38
C ILE A 37 9.25 -1.99 -7.75
N ASN A 38 9.42 -3.24 -8.13
CA ASN A 38 9.01 -3.70 -9.46
C ASN A 38 7.49 -3.85 -9.55
N ASP A 39 6.88 -4.36 -8.49
CA ASP A 39 5.44 -4.55 -8.35
C ASP A 39 4.99 -4.14 -6.95
N LEU A 40 3.81 -3.53 -6.83
CA LEU A 40 3.23 -3.06 -5.58
C LEU A 40 1.72 -3.32 -5.61
N GLU A 41 1.30 -4.29 -4.82
CA GLU A 41 -0.09 -4.62 -4.56
C GLU A 41 -0.52 -3.96 -3.26
N ILE A 42 -1.66 -3.28 -3.31
CA ILE A 42 -2.22 -2.60 -2.14
C ILE A 42 -3.67 -3.04 -2.01
N TYR A 43 -4.05 -3.39 -0.78
CA TYR A 43 -5.36 -3.88 -0.43
C TYR A 43 -5.89 -3.10 0.77
N TYR A 44 -7.08 -2.52 0.65
CA TYR A 44 -7.70 -1.78 1.74
C TYR A 44 -8.92 -2.53 2.29
N VAL A 45 -8.89 -2.84 3.59
CA VAL A 45 -10.02 -3.42 4.32
C VAL A 45 -10.79 -2.31 5.00
N THR A 46 -11.91 -1.90 4.40
CA THR A 46 -12.78 -0.82 4.89
C THR A 46 -13.28 -1.06 6.31
N ASP A 47 -13.78 -2.27 6.61
CA ASP A 47 -14.40 -2.59 7.91
C ASP A 47 -13.43 -2.46 9.09
N LYS A 48 -12.15 -2.74 8.84
CA LYS A 48 -11.08 -2.65 9.85
C LYS A 48 -10.30 -1.33 9.78
N LYS A 49 -10.53 -0.52 8.73
CA LYS A 49 -9.71 0.62 8.34
C LYS A 49 -8.21 0.27 8.25
N ILE A 50 -7.87 -0.88 7.67
CA ILE A 50 -6.47 -1.32 7.53
C ILE A 50 -6.08 -1.34 6.06
N ILE A 51 -4.93 -0.76 5.73
CA ILE A 51 -4.26 -0.94 4.43
C ILE A 51 -3.20 -2.02 4.58
N TYR A 52 -3.26 -3.04 3.74
CA TYR A 52 -2.20 -4.00 3.51
C TYR A 52 -1.48 -3.67 2.21
N TYR A 53 -0.18 -3.88 2.17
CA TYR A 53 0.58 -3.80 0.92
C TYR A 53 1.65 -4.88 0.84
N ASN A 54 1.91 -5.34 -0.38
CA ASN A 54 3.01 -6.22 -0.75
C ASN A 54 3.76 -5.60 -1.92
N GLY A 55 5.07 -5.42 -1.79
CA GLY A 55 5.91 -4.90 -2.86
C GLY A 55 7.12 -5.80 -3.09
N LEU A 56 7.51 -5.98 -4.36
CA LEU A 56 8.72 -6.69 -4.73
C LEU A 56 9.89 -5.71 -4.85
N TYR A 57 10.86 -5.79 -3.93
CA TYR A 57 12.03 -4.90 -3.86
C TYR A 57 13.32 -5.74 -3.94
N ASN A 58 14.11 -5.57 -5.01
CA ASN A 58 15.33 -6.36 -5.27
C ASN A 58 15.13 -7.88 -5.06
N ASP A 59 14.06 -8.44 -5.65
CA ASP A 59 13.66 -9.86 -5.52
C ASP A 59 13.21 -10.30 -4.10
N GLU A 60 13.10 -9.37 -3.15
CA GLU A 60 12.54 -9.63 -1.82
C GLU A 60 11.11 -9.07 -1.70
N ILE A 61 10.23 -9.83 -1.03
CA ILE A 61 8.87 -9.39 -0.75
C ILE A 61 8.85 -8.53 0.51
N VAL A 62 8.49 -7.26 0.35
CA VAL A 62 8.23 -6.34 1.44
C VAL A 62 6.73 -6.27 1.67
N LYS A 63 6.30 -6.59 2.87
CA LYS A 63 4.91 -6.47 3.31
C LYS A 63 4.76 -5.42 4.40
N GLY A 64 3.58 -4.84 4.50
CA GLY A 64 3.23 -3.97 5.62
C GLY A 64 1.72 -3.82 5.81
N GLU A 65 1.37 -3.41 7.01
CA GLU A 65 0.01 -3.06 7.42
C GLU A 65 0.01 -1.66 8.02
N ILE A 66 -1.01 -0.87 7.69
CA ILE A 66 -1.18 0.52 8.13
C ILE A 66 -2.60 0.68 8.65
N TYR A 67 -2.71 1.13 9.89
CA TYR A 67 -4.00 1.40 10.53
C TYR A 67 -4.41 2.85 10.25
N ILE A 68 -5.59 3.05 9.67
CA ILE A 68 -6.16 4.37 9.42
C ILE A 68 -7.13 4.70 10.57
N ILE A 69 -6.79 5.74 11.33
CA ILE A 69 -7.63 6.27 12.42
C ILE A 69 -8.68 7.22 11.82
#